data_AF-A0A520PJI6-F1
#
_entry.id   AF-A0A520PJI6-F1
#
_cell.length_a   1.000
_cell.length_b   1.000
_cell.length_c   1.000
_cell.angle_alpha   90.00
_cell.angle_beta   90.00
_cell.angle_gamma   90.00
#
_symmetry.space_group_name_H-M   'P 1'
#
loop_
_entity.id
_entity.type
_entity.pdbx_description
1 polymer ?
#
loop_
_entity_poly.entity_id
_entity_poly.type
_entity_poly.pdbx_seq_one_letter_code
_entity_poly.pdbx_strand_id
1 'polypeptide(L)'
;MSKVINFAERLADRKAKEESRQIEGWLIWLHCPKCNTIEYTELRMPGGRVHKCGTLVEEEEIPIDIRAEFTISQRNLDKLDELEEKQKSSKVMKFVGGGMKSMIKQLRAREEEYQQRLQNMTSERLNNYPDQWDPKAQGVEITVSEPLGLEITAARQGHQLFTDKK
;
A
#
# COMPACT_ATOMS: atom_id res chain seq x y z
N MET A 1 33.83 29.92 15.59
CA MET A 1 33.99 29.68 14.15
C MET A 1 32.62 29.33 13.58
N SER A 2 31.96 30.28 12.94
CA SER A 2 30.62 30.10 12.37
C SER A 2 30.73 29.22 11.13
N LYS A 3 30.13 28.02 11.14
CA LYS A 3 30.04 27.17 9.95
C LYS A 3 29.30 27.95 8.87
N VAL A 4 30.00 28.32 7.79
CA VAL A 4 29.39 28.80 6.55
C VAL A 4 28.68 27.59 5.95
N ILE A 5 27.42 27.36 6.33
CA ILE A 5 26.61 26.31 5.73
C ILE A 5 26.47 26.67 4.25
N ASN A 6 27.03 25.84 3.39
CA ASN A 6 27.06 26.07 1.94
C ASN A 6 25.61 26.08 1.42
N PHE A 7 25.31 26.96 0.46
CA PHE A 7 23.99 27.00 -0.19
C PHE A 7 23.60 25.63 -0.77
N ALA A 8 24.58 24.87 -1.27
CA ALA A 8 24.40 23.50 -1.72
C ALA A 8 23.93 22.55 -0.60
N GLU A 9 24.50 22.66 0.61
CA GLU A 9 24.08 21.84 1.76
C GLU A 9 22.64 22.17 2.17
N ARG A 10 22.25 23.45 2.16
CA ARG A 10 20.86 23.85 2.47
C ARG A 10 19.85 23.34 1.45
N LEU A 11 20.22 23.29 0.17
CA LEU A 11 19.37 22.72 -0.88
C LEU A 11 19.23 21.21 -0.72
N ALA A 12 20.33 20.52 -0.44
CA ALA A 12 20.32 19.07 -0.18
C ALA A 12 19.46 18.74 1.04
N ASP A 13 19.61 19.46 2.14
CA ASP A 13 18.81 19.26 3.36
C ASP A 13 17.31 19.52 3.11
N ARG A 14 16.98 20.54 2.33
CA ARG A 14 15.58 20.85 2.00
C ARG A 14 14.97 19.74 1.15
N LYS A 15 15.69 19.30 0.12
CA LYS A 15 15.26 18.21 -0.77
C LYS A 15 15.09 16.91 0.01
N ALA A 16 16.05 16.56 0.88
CA ALA A 16 15.96 15.38 1.72
C ALA A 16 14.74 15.42 2.64
N LYS A 17 14.43 16.57 3.26
CA LYS A 17 13.24 16.75 4.09
C LYS A 17 11.94 16.63 3.30
N GLU A 18 11.93 17.13 2.07
CA GLU A 18 10.76 17.06 1.19
C GLU A 18 10.53 15.63 0.68
N GLU A 19 11.60 14.90 0.36
CA GLU A 19 11.58 13.49 -0.02
C GLU A 19 11.25 12.56 1.16
N SER A 20 11.54 12.96 2.39
CA SER A 20 11.19 12.23 3.61
C SER A 20 9.88 12.71 4.26
N ARG A 21 9.12 13.60 3.62
CA ARG A 21 7.86 14.11 4.17
C ARG A 21 6.75 13.07 4.06
N GLN A 22 6.06 12.82 5.17
CA GLN A 22 4.85 12.01 5.22
C GLN A 22 3.69 12.74 4.54
N ILE A 23 2.84 11.99 3.84
CA ILE A 23 1.61 12.51 3.24
C ILE A 23 0.45 11.82 3.93
N GLU A 24 -0.27 12.56 4.76
CA GLU A 24 -1.39 12.02 5.53
C GLU A 24 -2.56 11.61 4.62
N GLY A 25 -3.13 10.46 4.92
CA GLY A 25 -4.32 9.93 4.27
C GLY A 25 -5.09 8.96 5.15
N TRP A 26 -6.12 8.35 4.58
CA TRP A 26 -7.02 7.44 5.29
C TRP A 26 -7.41 6.26 4.42
N LEU A 27 -7.46 5.07 5.01
CA LEU A 27 -8.22 3.95 4.47
C LEU A 27 -9.43 3.71 5.36
N ILE A 28 -10.59 3.55 4.75
CA ILE A 28 -11.84 3.30 5.47
C ILE A 28 -12.25 1.87 5.18
N TRP A 29 -12.18 1.02 6.19
CA TRP A 29 -12.68 -0.33 6.09
C TRP A 29 -14.17 -0.39 6.31
N LEU A 30 -14.82 -1.21 5.50
CA LEU A 30 -16.25 -1.36 5.36
C LEU A 30 -16.60 -2.82 5.67
N HIS A 31 -17.30 -3.05 6.78
CA HIS A 31 -17.80 -4.36 7.16
C HIS A 31 -19.33 -4.42 7.11
N CYS A 32 -19.86 -5.39 6.38
CA CYS A 32 -21.29 -5.69 6.41
C CYS A 32 -21.56 -6.88 7.34
N PRO A 33 -22.17 -6.69 8.53
CA PRO A 33 -22.35 -7.77 9.50
C PRO A 33 -23.30 -8.87 9.00
N LYS A 34 -24.23 -8.53 8.09
CA LYS A 34 -25.17 -9.50 7.52
C LYS A 34 -24.55 -10.38 6.45
N CYS A 35 -23.67 -9.83 5.60
CA CYS A 35 -23.03 -10.57 4.51
C CYS A 35 -21.62 -11.08 4.89
N ASN A 36 -21.09 -10.63 6.03
CA ASN A 36 -19.73 -10.89 6.48
C ASN A 36 -18.69 -10.53 5.39
N THR A 37 -18.92 -9.42 4.69
CA THR A 37 -18.05 -8.90 3.64
C THR A 37 -17.21 -7.76 4.18
N ILE A 38 -15.92 -7.75 3.86
CA ILE A 38 -14.96 -6.74 4.28
C ILE A 38 -14.32 -6.13 3.02
N GLU A 39 -14.49 -4.83 2.84
CA GLU A 39 -13.96 -4.04 1.73
C GLU A 39 -13.31 -2.77 2.28
N TYR A 40 -12.55 -2.03 1.48
CA TYR A 40 -12.06 -0.72 1.88
C TYR A 40 -12.27 0.33 0.81
N THR A 41 -12.30 1.60 1.22
CA THR A 41 -12.41 2.77 0.35
C THR A 41 -11.59 3.92 0.91
N GLU A 42 -11.17 4.81 0.02
CA GLU A 42 -10.45 6.04 0.34
C GLU A 42 -11.40 7.23 0.53
N LEU A 43 -12.70 7.07 0.23
CA LEU A 43 -13.69 8.14 0.25
C LEU A 43 -14.49 8.11 1.55
N ARG A 44 -14.45 9.21 2.31
CA ARG A 44 -15.39 9.44 3.42
C ARG A 44 -16.78 9.75 2.88
N MET A 45 -17.82 9.11 3.42
CA MET A 45 -19.21 9.46 3.12
C MET A 45 -19.97 9.83 4.40
N PRO A 46 -20.38 11.10 4.53
CA PRO A 46 -21.21 11.54 5.65
C PRO A 46 -22.56 10.77 5.63
N GLY A 47 -22.91 10.15 6.76
CA GLY A 47 -24.18 9.42 6.91
C GLY A 47 -24.09 7.91 6.70
N GLY A 48 -22.89 7.38 6.45
CA GLY A 48 -22.62 5.94 6.37
C GLY A 48 -23.07 5.30 5.04
N ARG A 49 -22.67 4.04 4.85
CA ARG A 49 -22.97 3.24 3.66
C ARG A 49 -24.02 2.18 3.94
N VAL A 50 -24.89 1.94 2.97
CA VAL A 50 -25.80 0.78 3.00
C VAL A 50 -25.28 -0.26 2.02
N HIS A 51 -24.97 -1.46 2.51
CA HIS A 51 -24.60 -2.59 1.66
C HIS A 51 -25.79 -2.99 0.78
N LYS A 52 -25.55 -3.65 -0.37
CA LYS A 52 -26.61 -4.09 -1.30
C LYS A 52 -27.71 -4.94 -0.65
N CYS A 53 -27.39 -5.61 0.47
CA CYS A 53 -28.35 -6.38 1.27
C CYS A 53 -29.29 -5.55 2.16
N GLY A 54 -29.20 -4.22 2.12
CA GLY A 54 -30.00 -3.27 2.91
C GLY A 54 -29.48 -3.02 4.33
N THR A 55 -28.32 -3.57 4.71
CA THR A 55 -27.74 -3.40 6.05
C THR A 55 -26.77 -2.22 6.06
N LEU A 56 -26.80 -1.42 7.13
CA LEU A 56 -25.82 -0.37 7.37
C LEU A 56 -24.43 -0.99 7.56
N VAL A 57 -23.45 -0.44 6.87
CA VAL A 57 -22.05 -0.88 6.91
C VAL A 57 -21.38 -0.26 8.12
N GLU A 58 -20.59 -1.07 8.81
CA GLU A 58 -19.66 -0.62 9.85
C GLU A 58 -18.41 -0.05 9.16
N GLU A 59 -18.08 1.20 9.47
CA GLU A 59 -16.93 1.90 8.89
C GLU A 59 -15.85 2.12 9.95
N GLU A 60 -14.62 1.76 9.64
CA GLU A 60 -13.44 1.96 10.50
C GLU A 60 -12.38 2.74 9.73
N GLU A 61 -12.06 3.95 10.19
CA GLU A 61 -11.07 4.81 9.54
C GLU A 61 -9.67 4.55 10.09
N ILE A 62 -8.72 4.27 9.22
CA ILE A 62 -7.32 4.04 9.56
C ILE A 62 -6.47 5.15 8.94
N PRO A 63 -5.76 5.95 9.74
CA PRO A 63 -4.78 6.89 9.21
C PRO A 63 -3.63 6.14 8.55
N ILE A 64 -3.22 6.61 7.38
CA ILE A 64 -2.09 6.08 6.63
C ILE A 64 -1.13 7.19 6.23
N ASP A 65 0.14 6.84 6.06
CA ASP A 65 1.06 7.63 5.24
C ASP A 65 0.94 7.15 3.78
N ILE A 66 0.30 7.97 2.95
CA ILE A 66 0.06 7.69 1.53
C ILE A 66 1.39 7.41 0.81
N ARG A 67 2.46 8.13 1.17
CA ARG A 67 3.77 7.93 0.55
C ARG A 67 4.37 6.58 0.95
N ALA A 68 4.20 6.17 2.21
CA ALA A 68 4.65 4.87 2.68
C ALA A 68 3.91 3.75 1.94
N GLU A 69 2.58 3.82 1.86
CA GLU A 69 1.76 2.85 1.14
C GLU A 69 2.14 2.77 -0.35
N PHE A 70 2.37 3.92 -0.99
CA PHE A 70 2.79 3.98 -2.38
C PHE A 70 4.17 3.34 -2.59
N THR A 71 5.12 3.62 -1.70
CA THR A 71 6.48 3.06 -1.73
C THR A 71 6.45 1.53 -1.58
N ILE A 72 5.68 1.03 -0.62
CA ILE A 72 5.52 -0.40 -0.37
C ILE A 72 4.85 -1.08 -1.57
N SER A 73 3.83 -0.46 -2.15
CA SER A 73 3.19 -0.94 -3.37
C SER A 73 4.16 -1.01 -4.56
N GLN A 74 5.05 -0.01 -4.70
CA GLN A 74 6.09 -0.04 -5.72
C GLN A 74 7.07 -1.20 -5.51
N ARG A 75 7.54 -1.42 -4.26
CA ARG A 75 8.41 -2.57 -3.93
C ARG A 75 7.76 -3.90 -4.28
N ASN A 76 6.44 -4.01 -4.09
CA ASN A 76 5.68 -5.19 -4.47
C ASN A 76 5.63 -5.38 -5.99
N LEU A 77 5.43 -4.31 -6.76
CA LEU A 77 5.47 -4.37 -8.23
C LEU A 77 6.85 -4.84 -8.72
N ASP A 78 7.93 -4.26 -8.19
CA ASP A 78 9.31 -4.63 -8.55
C ASP A 78 9.57 -6.11 -8.23
N LYS A 79 9.08 -6.61 -7.10
CA LYS A 79 9.18 -8.03 -6.72
C LYS A 79 8.36 -8.95 -7.65
N LEU A 80 7.18 -8.52 -8.08
CA LEU A 80 6.37 -9.24 -9.05
C LEU A 80 7.06 -9.31 -10.42
N ASP A 81 7.72 -8.22 -10.83
CA ASP A 81 8.57 -8.19 -12.04
C ASP A 81 9.71 -9.22 -11.95
N GLU A 82 10.45 -9.25 -10.83
CA GLU A 82 11.50 -10.25 -10.63
C GLU A 82 10.98 -11.69 -10.67
N LEU A 83 9.83 -11.96 -10.04
CA LEU A 83 9.20 -13.28 -10.02
C LEU A 83 8.77 -13.72 -11.43
N GLU A 84 8.26 -12.79 -12.23
CA GLU A 84 7.89 -13.04 -13.62
C GLU A 84 9.12 -13.38 -14.49
N GLU A 85 10.23 -12.65 -14.33
CA GLU A 85 11.49 -12.92 -15.05
C GLU A 85 12.14 -14.24 -14.65
N LYS A 86 12.11 -14.59 -13.35
CA LYS A 86 12.54 -15.90 -12.85
C LYS A 86 11.70 -17.03 -13.43
N GLN A 87 10.40 -16.81 -13.64
CA GLN A 87 9.53 -17.79 -14.28
C GLN A 87 9.85 -17.97 -15.77
N LYS A 88 10.12 -16.89 -16.51
CA LYS A 88 10.48 -16.92 -17.94
C LYS A 88 11.80 -17.67 -18.20
N SER A 89 12.77 -17.52 -17.30
CA SER A 89 14.12 -18.10 -17.43
C SER A 89 14.20 -19.58 -17.03
N SER A 90 13.32 -20.07 -16.15
CA SER A 90 13.28 -21.49 -15.78
C SER A 90 12.62 -22.37 -16.86
N LYS A 91 13.42 -23.15 -17.59
CA LYS A 91 12.94 -24.08 -18.65
C LYS A 91 11.95 -25.14 -18.15
N VAL A 92 11.98 -25.49 -16.86
CA VAL A 92 11.10 -26.50 -16.24
C VAL A 92 9.73 -25.91 -15.87
N MET A 93 9.65 -24.61 -15.54
CA MET A 93 8.41 -23.93 -15.14
C MET A 93 7.48 -23.53 -16.30
N LYS A 94 7.97 -23.56 -17.55
CA LYS A 94 7.19 -23.19 -18.75
C LYS A 94 5.94 -24.04 -18.97
N PHE A 95 5.91 -25.27 -18.46
CA PHE A 95 4.81 -26.23 -18.68
C PHE A 95 3.85 -26.40 -17.49
N VAL A 96 4.18 -25.84 -16.31
CA VAL A 96 3.37 -25.96 -15.07
C VAL A 96 2.82 -24.59 -14.62
N GLY A 97 3.31 -23.48 -15.19
CA GLY A 97 3.20 -22.13 -14.63
C GLY A 97 1.96 -21.29 -14.96
N GLY A 98 0.90 -21.85 -15.56
CA GLY A 98 -0.29 -21.08 -15.97
C GLY A 98 -0.99 -20.36 -14.81
N GLY A 99 -1.16 -21.05 -13.67
CA GLY A 99 -1.81 -20.49 -12.47
C GLY A 99 -0.96 -19.44 -11.74
N MET A 100 0.36 -19.64 -11.67
CA MET A 100 1.25 -18.65 -11.04
C MET A 100 1.37 -17.38 -11.88
N LYS A 101 1.41 -17.50 -13.21
CA LYS A 101 1.44 -16.36 -14.11
C LYS A 101 0.15 -15.52 -14.03
N SER A 102 -1.01 -16.17 -14.00
CA SER A 102 -2.28 -15.45 -13.84
C SER A 102 -2.37 -14.78 -12.47
N MET A 103 -1.91 -15.43 -11.41
CA MET A 103 -1.85 -14.86 -10.05
C MET A 103 -0.93 -13.62 -10.00
N ILE A 104 0.28 -13.67 -10.55
CA ILE A 104 1.20 -12.53 -10.63
C ILE A 104 0.54 -11.36 -11.36
N LYS A 105 -0.12 -11.63 -12.50
CA LYS A 105 -0.84 -10.60 -13.27
C LYS A 105 -1.98 -9.97 -12.46
N GLN A 106 -2.75 -10.76 -11.73
CA GLN A 106 -3.83 -10.25 -10.87
C GLN A 106 -3.28 -9.40 -9.73
N LEU A 107 -2.20 -9.84 -9.07
CA LEU A 107 -1.56 -9.08 -7.99
C LEU A 107 -0.99 -7.76 -8.50
N ARG A 108 -0.33 -7.77 -9.66
CA ARG A 108 0.16 -6.54 -10.32
C ARG A 108 -0.98 -5.56 -10.56
N ALA A 109 -2.07 -6.02 -11.19
CA ALA A 109 -3.23 -5.17 -11.47
C ALA A 109 -3.83 -4.57 -10.19
N ARG A 110 -3.82 -5.33 -9.07
CA ARG A 110 -4.29 -4.83 -7.77
C ARG A 110 -3.36 -3.77 -7.18
N GLU A 111 -2.05 -3.93 -7.28
CA GLU A 111 -1.09 -2.92 -6.82
C GLU A 111 -1.13 -1.66 -7.70
N GLU A 112 -1.24 -1.78 -9.03
CA GLU A 112 -1.41 -0.64 -9.95
C GLU A 112 -2.70 0.14 -9.66
N GLU A 113 -3.81 -0.56 -9.46
CA GLU A 113 -5.07 0.07 -9.06
C GLU A 113 -4.92 0.77 -7.71
N TYR A 114 -4.24 0.14 -6.74
CA TYR A 114 -4.00 0.72 -5.43
C TYR A 114 -3.14 1.99 -5.51
N GLN A 115 -2.03 1.98 -6.26
CA GLN A 115 -1.22 3.16 -6.52
C GLN A 115 -2.04 4.30 -7.15
N GLN A 116 -2.91 3.98 -8.11
CA GLN A 116 -3.78 4.98 -8.73
C GLN A 116 -4.76 5.59 -7.72
N ARG A 117 -5.33 4.78 -6.82
CA ARG A 117 -6.22 5.26 -5.76
C ARG A 117 -5.48 6.15 -4.76
N LEU A 118 -4.29 5.76 -4.32
CA LEU A 118 -3.42 6.58 -3.46
C LEU A 118 -3.09 7.93 -4.13
N GLN A 119 -2.76 7.92 -5.42
CA GLN A 119 -2.49 9.14 -6.17
C GLN A 119 -3.73 10.05 -6.25
N ASN A 120 -4.94 9.49 -6.30
CA ASN A 120 -6.17 10.27 -6.30
C ASN A 120 -6.51 10.88 -4.93
N MET A 121 -5.88 10.43 -3.84
CA MET A 121 -6.09 10.96 -2.48
C MET A 121 -5.33 12.28 -2.22
N THR A 122 -4.34 12.60 -3.05
CA THR A 122 -3.51 13.79 -2.89
C THR A 122 -3.42 14.57 -4.21
N SER A 123 -3.37 15.90 -4.11
CA SER A 123 -3.10 16.77 -5.27
C SER A 123 -1.62 16.78 -5.66
N GLU A 124 -0.75 16.28 -4.78
CA GLU A 124 0.69 16.21 -5.03
C GLU A 124 1.03 14.94 -5.81
N ARG A 125 2.03 15.02 -6.68
CA ARG A 125 2.55 13.82 -7.35
C ARG A 125 3.24 12.93 -6.31
N LEU A 126 2.79 11.68 -6.20
CA LEU A 126 3.43 10.70 -5.35
C LEU A 126 4.78 10.27 -5.95
N ASN A 127 5.75 10.18 -5.06
CA ASN A 127 7.09 9.66 -5.30
C ASN A 127 7.44 8.72 -4.14
N ASN A 128 8.26 7.73 -4.41
CA ASN A 128 8.71 6.81 -3.38
C ASN A 128 9.55 7.53 -2.32
N TYR A 129 9.52 7.00 -1.10
CA TYR A 129 10.61 7.24 -0.17
C TYR A 129 11.95 6.75 -0.74
N PRO A 130 13.08 7.30 -0.28
CA PRO A 130 14.42 6.85 -0.69
C PRO A 130 14.62 5.35 -0.45
N ASP A 131 15.50 4.70 -1.23
CA ASP A 131 15.72 3.25 -1.15
C ASP A 131 16.11 2.75 0.26
N GLN A 132 16.82 3.59 1.03
CA GLN A 132 17.26 3.29 2.40
C GLN A 132 16.15 3.48 3.46
N TRP A 133 14.95 3.87 3.03
CA TRP A 133 13.81 4.07 3.92
C TRP A 133 13.35 2.74 4.53
N ASP A 134 13.36 2.68 5.86
CA ASP A 134 12.83 1.57 6.64
C ASP A 134 11.41 1.90 7.13
N PRO A 135 10.38 1.17 6.67
CA PRO A 135 9.01 1.33 7.13
C PRO A 135 8.87 1.20 8.65
N LYS A 136 9.59 0.26 9.27
CA LYS A 136 9.48 0.00 10.72
C LYS A 136 10.02 1.16 11.53
N ALA A 137 11.13 1.75 11.09
CA ALA A 137 11.70 2.95 11.70
C ALA A 137 10.76 4.16 11.64
N GLN A 138 9.78 4.16 10.73
CA GLN A 138 8.74 5.18 10.61
C GLN A 138 7.40 4.79 11.27
N GLY A 139 7.37 3.68 12.02
CA GLY A 139 6.16 3.19 12.68
C GLY A 139 5.15 2.53 11.74
N VAL A 140 5.56 2.18 10.51
CA VAL A 140 4.72 1.43 9.56
C VAL A 140 4.92 -0.06 9.81
N GLU A 141 3.89 -0.70 10.36
CA GLU A 141 3.89 -2.15 10.57
C GLU A 141 3.62 -2.89 9.26
N ILE A 142 4.47 -3.87 8.96
CA ILE A 142 4.41 -4.67 7.73
C ILE A 142 4.40 -6.15 8.07
N THR A 143 3.52 -6.87 7.39
CA THR A 143 3.55 -8.34 7.29
C THR A 143 3.97 -8.74 5.88
N VAL A 144 4.72 -9.83 5.77
CA VAL A 144 5.16 -10.38 4.49
C VAL A 144 4.24 -11.54 4.12
N SER A 145 3.65 -11.49 2.93
CA SER A 145 2.75 -12.55 2.43
C SER A 145 3.53 -13.69 1.80
N GLU A 146 3.26 -14.91 2.24
CA GLU A 146 3.83 -16.13 1.65
C GLU A 146 2.95 -16.65 0.50
N PRO A 147 3.52 -17.26 -0.56
CA PRO A 147 4.95 -17.54 -0.81
C PRO A 147 5.67 -16.44 -1.60
N LEU A 148 4.97 -15.38 -2.01
CA LEU A 148 5.50 -14.38 -2.96
C LEU A 148 6.36 -13.31 -2.28
N GLY A 149 6.30 -13.24 -0.96
CA GLY A 149 7.03 -12.29 -0.14
C GLY A 149 6.58 -10.85 -0.31
N LEU A 150 5.33 -10.58 -0.68
CA LEU A 150 4.84 -9.20 -0.84
C LEU A 150 4.59 -8.56 0.52
N GLU A 151 4.98 -7.30 0.65
CA GLU A 151 4.80 -6.49 1.86
C GLU A 151 3.36 -5.96 1.94
N ILE A 152 2.70 -6.16 3.07
CA ILE A 152 1.33 -5.70 3.34
C ILE A 152 1.34 -4.95 4.67
N THR A 153 0.96 -3.68 4.63
CA THR A 153 0.83 -2.85 5.83
C THR A 153 -0.33 -3.31 6.71
N ALA A 154 -0.27 -3.03 8.02
CA ALA A 154 -1.38 -3.29 8.93
C ALA A 154 -2.68 -2.62 8.48
N ALA A 155 -2.59 -1.41 7.90
CA ALA A 155 -3.74 -0.68 7.36
C ALA A 155 -4.46 -1.44 6.23
N ARG A 156 -3.77 -2.34 5.52
CA ARG A 156 -4.33 -3.18 4.46
C ARG A 156 -4.88 -4.52 4.97
N GLN A 157 -4.90 -4.77 6.28
CA GLN A 157 -5.32 -6.03 6.92
C GLN A 157 -6.68 -5.92 7.63
N GLY A 158 -7.70 -5.46 6.92
CA GLY A 158 -9.01 -5.14 7.50
C GLY A 158 -9.73 -6.26 8.25
N HIS A 159 -9.42 -7.52 7.96
CA HIS A 159 -10.04 -8.66 8.64
C HIS A 159 -9.74 -8.65 10.14
N GLN A 160 -8.56 -8.17 10.56
CA GLN A 160 -8.18 -8.11 11.98
C GLN A 160 -8.98 -7.06 12.77
N LEU A 161 -9.57 -6.07 12.10
CA LEU A 161 -10.27 -4.97 12.75
C LEU A 161 -11.68 -5.35 13.21
N PHE A 162 -12.29 -6.35 12.58
CA PHE A 162 -13.66 -6.79 12.84
C PHE A 162 -13.75 -8.18 13.47
N THR A 163 -12.63 -8.88 13.66
CA THR A 163 -12.58 -10.19 14.34
C THR A 163 -12.75 -10.09 15.84
N ASP A 164 -12.37 -8.97 16.46
CA ASP A 164 -12.41 -8.78 17.91
C ASP A 164 -13.77 -8.27 18.43
N LYS A 165 -14.75 -8.05 17.54
CA LYS A 165 -16.09 -7.53 17.88
C LYS A 165 -17.14 -8.64 18.07
N LYS A 166 -16.73 -9.91 18.25
CA LYS A 166 -17.62 -11.07 18.46
C LYS A 166 -17.68 -11.54 19.91
#